data_AF-A0A3S0C0I5-F1
#
_entry.id   AF-A0A3S0C0I5-F1
#
_cell.length_a   1.000
_cell.length_b   1.000
_cell.length_c   1.000
_cell.angle_alpha   90.00
_cell.angle_beta   90.00
_cell.angle_gamma   90.00
#
_symmetry.space_group_name_H-M   'P 1'
#
loop_
_entity.id
_entity.type
_entity.pdbx_description
1 polymer ?
#
loop_
_entity_poly.entity_id
_entity_poly.type
_entity_poly.pdbx_seq_one_letter_code
_entity_poly.pdbx_strand_id
1 'polypeptide(L)'
;MKQLLFLFVTIFIVSCSKNPVPKPDNLLDEKTMVDILYDVSLLQAIEGSMPNKLMEHNIEMDQYIFKKYKIDSVTYRQNQMYYAGDARKFKKIYKKVLERLDKEKQTESNNKNQSSSSIAPDSTLE
;
A
#
# COMPACT_ATOMS: atom_id res chain seq x y z
N MET A 1 -0.77 -50.24 2.75
CA MET A 1 -1.16 -49.41 1.58
C MET A 1 -2.48 -48.66 1.78
N LYS A 2 -3.62 -49.32 2.10
CA LYS A 2 -4.93 -48.64 2.29
C LYS A 2 -5.00 -47.69 3.50
N GLN A 3 -4.34 -48.03 4.60
CA GLN A 3 -4.28 -47.21 5.84
C GLN A 3 -3.54 -45.87 5.63
N LEU A 4 -2.46 -45.90 4.83
CA LEU A 4 -1.70 -44.70 4.44
C LEU A 4 -2.52 -43.76 3.54
N LEU A 5 -3.36 -44.33 2.67
CA LEU A 5 -4.22 -43.57 1.78
C LEU A 5 -5.33 -42.83 2.55
N PHE A 6 -5.87 -43.45 3.61
CA PHE A 6 -6.83 -42.82 4.52
C PHE A 6 -6.22 -41.68 5.34
N LEU A 7 -4.97 -41.84 5.79
CA LEU A 7 -4.21 -40.78 6.47
C LEU A 7 -3.93 -39.60 5.53
N PHE A 8 -3.58 -39.89 4.27
CA PHE A 8 -3.36 -38.86 3.25
C PHE A 8 -4.66 -38.13 2.90
N VAL A 9 -5.79 -38.82 2.75
CA VAL A 9 -7.08 -38.16 2.48
C VAL A 9 -7.50 -37.24 3.63
N THR A 10 -7.31 -37.66 4.88
CA THR A 10 -7.68 -36.86 6.06
C THR A 10 -6.83 -35.58 6.20
N ILE A 11 -5.54 -35.59 5.82
CA ILE A 11 -4.67 -34.41 5.90
C ILE A 11 -5.08 -33.31 4.91
N PHE A 12 -5.67 -33.67 3.76
CA PHE A 12 -6.13 -32.72 2.75
C PHE A 12 -7.40 -31.96 3.16
N ILE A 13 -8.22 -32.52 4.05
CA ILE A 13 -9.50 -31.92 4.49
C ILE A 13 -9.30 -30.83 5.55
N VAL A 14 -8.12 -30.77 6.19
CA VAL A 14 -7.79 -29.78 7.24
C VAL A 14 -7.12 -28.51 6.66
N SER A 15 -7.05 -28.36 5.33
CA SER A 15 -6.72 -27.07 4.70
C SER A 15 -7.91 -26.11 4.83
N CYS A 16 -8.22 -25.73 6.07
CA CYS A 16 -9.27 -24.80 6.38
C CYS A 16 -8.83 -23.41 5.91
N SER A 17 -9.45 -22.94 4.83
CA SER A 17 -9.16 -21.67 4.13
C SER A 17 -9.56 -20.41 4.91
N LYS A 18 -9.62 -20.49 6.25
CA LYS A 18 -9.95 -19.36 7.11
C LYS A 18 -8.70 -18.56 7.39
N ASN A 19 -8.83 -17.23 7.42
CA ASN A 19 -7.74 -16.36 7.83
C ASN A 19 -7.30 -16.79 9.24
N PRO A 20 -6.02 -17.18 9.44
CA PRO A 20 -5.52 -17.62 10.73
C PRO A 20 -5.43 -16.47 11.75
N VAL A 21 -5.51 -15.22 11.29
CA VAL A 21 -5.46 -14.03 12.13
C VAL A 21 -6.88 -13.62 12.52
N PRO A 22 -7.16 -13.42 13.83
CA PRO A 22 -8.48 -12.98 14.28
C PRO A 22 -8.84 -11.61 13.71
N LYS A 23 -10.14 -11.39 13.47
CA LYS A 23 -10.65 -10.10 13.03
C LYS A 23 -10.45 -9.06 14.15
N PRO A 24 -9.83 -7.89 13.89
CA PRO A 24 -9.71 -6.81 14.86
C PRO A 24 -11.08 -6.23 15.23
N ASP A 25 -11.19 -5.70 16.45
CA ASP A 25 -12.40 -4.99 16.90
C ASP A 25 -12.68 -3.76 16.03
N ASN A 26 -11.62 -3.00 15.72
CA ASN A 26 -11.66 -1.88 14.79
C ASN A 26 -11.08 -2.29 13.43
N LEU A 27 -11.85 -3.05 12.64
CA LEU A 27 -11.43 -3.45 11.29
C LEU A 27 -11.57 -2.27 10.31
N LEU A 28 -10.44 -1.80 9.79
CA LEU A 28 -10.35 -0.87 8.68
C LEU A 28 -10.80 -1.56 7.38
N ASP A 29 -11.53 -0.85 6.54
CA ASP A 29 -11.94 -1.38 5.24
C ASP A 29 -10.75 -1.50 4.26
N GLU A 30 -10.93 -2.28 3.20
CA GLU A 30 -9.87 -2.54 2.21
C GLU A 30 -9.39 -1.25 1.52
N LYS A 31 -10.28 -0.29 1.28
CA LYS A 31 -9.91 0.97 0.63
C LYS A 31 -9.06 1.82 1.58
N THR A 32 -9.44 1.94 2.85
CA THR A 32 -8.62 2.63 3.86
C THR A 32 -7.23 2.01 3.97
N MET A 33 -7.10 0.67 3.94
CA MET A 33 -5.79 0.02 3.94
C MET A 33 -4.98 0.28 2.67
N VAL A 34 -5.61 0.37 1.50
CA VAL A 34 -4.93 0.79 0.26
C VAL A 34 -4.41 2.22 0.40
N ASP A 35 -5.22 3.13 0.94
CA ASP A 35 -4.84 4.53 1.13
C ASP A 35 -3.66 4.65 2.13
N ILE A 36 -3.72 3.94 3.26
CA ILE A 36 -2.63 3.90 4.25
C ILE A 36 -1.34 3.38 3.63
N LEU A 37 -1.37 2.23 2.95
CA LEU A 37 -0.17 1.63 2.38
C LEU A 37 0.41 2.46 1.24
N TYR A 38 -0.43 3.17 0.49
CA TYR A 38 0.03 4.14 -0.50
C TYR A 38 0.81 5.27 0.17
N ASP A 39 0.28 5.88 1.25
CA ASP A 39 0.98 6.97 1.95
C ASP A 39 2.27 6.49 2.63
N VAL A 40 2.26 5.30 3.23
CA VAL A 40 3.47 4.68 3.78
C VAL A 40 4.53 4.50 2.69
N SER A 41 4.12 4.01 1.51
CA SER A 41 5.04 3.83 0.38
C SER A 41 5.63 5.17 -0.07
N LEU A 42 4.83 6.24 -0.08
CA LEU A 42 5.29 7.58 -0.43
C LEU A 42 6.29 8.13 0.60
N LEU A 43 5.98 8.01 1.89
CA LEU A 43 6.88 8.44 2.97
C LEU A 43 8.22 7.69 2.92
N GLN A 44 8.18 6.36 2.68
CA GLN A 44 9.38 5.55 2.51
C GLN A 44 10.19 5.97 1.27
N ALA A 45 9.52 6.28 0.15
CA ALA A 45 10.19 6.76 -1.05
C ALA A 45 10.85 8.13 -0.83
N ILE A 46 10.20 9.04 -0.09
CA ILE A 46 10.78 10.33 0.30
C ILE A 46 12.01 10.11 1.17
N GLU A 47 11.91 9.32 2.23
CA GLU A 47 13.03 9.06 3.15
C GLU A 47 14.21 8.40 2.43
N GLY A 48 13.93 7.45 1.53
CA GLY A 48 14.97 6.76 0.75
C GLY A 48 15.61 7.61 -0.35
N SER A 49 14.88 8.57 -0.91
CA SER A 49 15.37 9.43 -2.02
C SER A 49 15.97 10.75 -1.53
N MET A 50 15.46 11.27 -0.42
CA MET A 50 15.88 12.53 0.18
C MET A 50 16.06 12.33 1.69
N PRO A 51 17.21 11.77 2.10
CA PRO A 51 17.50 11.54 3.52
C PRO A 51 17.32 12.81 4.34
N ASN A 52 16.79 12.69 5.55
CA ASN A 52 16.51 13.78 6.50
C ASN A 52 15.40 14.75 6.11
N LYS A 53 14.81 14.70 4.90
CA LYS A 53 13.73 15.64 4.53
C LYS A 53 12.53 15.56 5.47
N LEU A 54 12.15 14.35 5.88
CA LEU A 54 11.06 14.18 6.84
C LEU A 54 11.42 14.80 8.20
N MET A 55 12.66 14.60 8.66
CA MET A 55 13.16 15.18 9.90
C MET A 55 13.23 16.72 9.87
N GLU A 56 13.69 17.31 8.76
CA GLU A 56 13.70 18.77 8.55
C GLU A 56 12.30 19.38 8.70
N HIS A 57 11.27 18.63 8.29
CA HIS A 57 9.87 19.02 8.42
C HIS A 57 9.21 18.52 9.70
N ASN A 58 9.98 17.93 10.62
CA ASN A 58 9.49 17.35 11.88
C ASN A 58 8.35 16.33 11.68
N ILE A 59 8.46 15.53 10.62
CA ILE A 59 7.51 14.48 10.25
C ILE A 59 8.03 13.14 10.73
N GLU A 60 7.37 12.56 11.73
CA GLU A 60 7.51 11.14 12.06
C GLU A 60 6.49 10.33 11.26
N MET A 61 6.98 9.36 10.47
CA MET A 61 6.14 8.60 9.52
C MET A 61 4.93 7.94 10.18
N ASP A 62 5.14 7.20 11.27
CA ASP A 62 4.07 6.49 11.97
C ASP A 62 3.03 7.47 12.54
N GLN A 63 3.48 8.55 13.19
CA GLN A 63 2.60 9.58 13.75
C GLN A 63 1.80 10.29 12.67
N TYR A 64 2.41 10.56 11.51
CA TYR A 64 1.72 11.14 10.37
C TYR A 64 0.57 10.24 9.91
N ILE A 65 0.81 8.93 9.75
CA ILE A 65 -0.21 7.96 9.35
C ILE A 65 -1.33 7.89 10.40
N PHE A 66 -0.98 7.73 11.67
CA PHE A 66 -1.96 7.64 12.76
C PHE A 66 -2.87 8.86 12.80
N LYS A 67 -2.29 10.07 12.69
CA LYS A 67 -3.04 11.32 12.67
C LYS A 67 -3.91 11.47 11.43
N LYS A 68 -3.39 11.15 10.24
CA LYS A 68 -4.12 11.29 8.97
C LYS A 68 -5.35 10.39 8.91
N TYR A 69 -5.20 9.15 9.37
CA TYR A 69 -6.27 8.13 9.31
C TYR A 69 -7.10 8.04 10.59
N LYS A 70 -6.76 8.81 11.63
CA LYS A 70 -7.43 8.78 12.94
C LYS A 70 -7.42 7.38 13.57
N ILE A 71 -6.27 6.72 13.48
CA ILE A 71 -6.02 5.38 14.04
C ILE A 71 -4.87 5.43 15.05
N ASP A 72 -4.78 4.45 15.93
CA ASP A 72 -3.64 4.24 16.81
C ASP A 72 -2.73 3.10 16.30
N SER A 73 -1.59 2.93 16.97
CA SER A 73 -0.61 1.90 16.63
C SER A 73 -1.16 0.47 16.76
N VAL A 74 -2.08 0.26 17.71
CA VAL A 74 -2.73 -1.04 17.94
C VAL A 74 -3.65 -1.38 16.78
N THR A 75 -4.54 -0.46 16.40
CA THR A 75 -5.44 -0.56 15.26
C THR A 75 -4.64 -0.80 13.99
N TYR A 76 -3.58 -0.02 13.74
CA TYR A 76 -2.73 -0.20 12.56
C TYR A 76 -2.11 -1.61 12.52
N ARG A 77 -1.45 -2.04 13.61
CA ARG A 77 -0.78 -3.33 13.68
C ARG A 77 -1.76 -4.50 13.54
N GLN A 78 -2.90 -4.45 14.21
CA GLN A 78 -3.91 -5.52 14.14
C GLN A 78 -4.50 -5.63 12.72
N ASN A 79 -4.79 -4.50 12.08
CA ASN A 79 -5.29 -4.50 10.71
C ASN A 79 -4.23 -5.00 9.72
N GLN A 80 -2.98 -4.54 9.85
CA GLN A 80 -1.88 -5.02 9.02
C GLN A 80 -1.73 -6.55 9.11
N MET A 81 -1.76 -7.10 10.34
CA MET A 81 -1.71 -8.55 10.56
C MET A 81 -2.94 -9.26 9.98
N TYR A 82 -4.14 -8.73 10.20
CA TYR A 82 -5.38 -9.32 9.69
C TYR A 82 -5.36 -9.42 8.16
N TYR A 83 -4.98 -8.36 7.46
CA TYR A 83 -4.91 -8.39 6.00
C TYR A 83 -3.76 -9.26 5.49
N ALA A 84 -2.61 -9.27 6.16
CA ALA A 84 -1.48 -10.15 5.82
C ALA A 84 -1.78 -11.64 6.04
N GLY A 85 -2.70 -11.97 6.94
CA GLY A 85 -3.16 -13.34 7.20
C GLY A 85 -3.89 -14.00 6.01
N ASP A 86 -4.40 -13.22 5.07
CA ASP A 86 -4.92 -13.71 3.78
C ASP A 86 -4.05 -13.18 2.63
N ALA A 87 -3.10 -14.00 2.17
CA ALA A 87 -2.16 -13.64 1.11
C ALA A 87 -2.86 -13.19 -0.18
N ARG A 88 -4.03 -13.75 -0.53
CA ARG A 88 -4.77 -13.36 -1.74
C ARG A 88 -5.34 -11.96 -1.58
N LYS A 89 -5.93 -11.68 -0.42
CA LYS A 89 -6.48 -10.36 -0.09
C LYS A 89 -5.38 -9.30 0.00
N PHE A 90 -4.26 -9.62 0.65
CA PHE A 90 -3.13 -8.71 0.79
C PHE A 90 -2.50 -8.38 -0.57
N LYS A 91 -2.32 -9.38 -1.43
CA LYS A 91 -1.85 -9.18 -2.81
C LYS A 91 -2.75 -8.23 -3.59
N LYS A 92 -4.07 -8.33 -3.43
CA LYS A 92 -5.03 -7.43 -4.09
C LYS A 92 -4.90 -5.98 -3.59
N ILE A 93 -4.68 -5.78 -2.29
CA ILE A 93 -4.43 -4.46 -1.71
C ILE A 93 -3.18 -3.84 -2.32
N TYR A 94 -2.04 -4.54 -2.31
CA TYR A 94 -0.81 -4.04 -2.91
C TYR A 94 -0.92 -3.79 -4.41
N LYS A 95 -1.65 -4.64 -5.15
CA LYS A 95 -1.91 -4.40 -6.56
C LYS A 95 -2.60 -3.05 -6.79
N LYS A 96 -3.60 -2.69 -5.97
CA LYS A 96 -4.28 -1.38 -6.07
C LYS A 96 -3.36 -0.22 -5.71
N VAL A 97 -2.46 -0.39 -4.73
CA VAL A 97 -1.45 0.62 -4.39
C VAL A 97 -0.54 0.87 -5.59
N LEU A 98 -0.04 -0.18 -6.22
CA LEU A 98 0.81 -0.09 -7.42
C LEU A 98 0.07 0.57 -8.60
N GLU A 99 -1.18 0.16 -8.87
CA GLU A 99 -2.01 0.76 -9.93
C GLU A 99 -2.20 2.27 -9.71
N ARG A 100 -2.38 2.70 -8.46
CA ARG A 100 -2.50 4.13 -8.12
C ARG A 100 -1.18 4.87 -8.36
N LEU A 101 -0.05 4.32 -7.91
CA LEU A 101 1.27 4.91 -8.14
C LEU A 101 1.59 5.05 -9.64
N ASP A 102 1.29 4.01 -10.43
CA ASP A 102 1.50 4.03 -11.88
C ASP A 102 0.63 5.10 -12.56
N LYS A 103 -0.63 5.23 -12.15
CA LYS A 103 -1.55 6.25 -12.67
C LYS A 103 -1.05 7.67 -12.39
N GLU A 104 -0.58 7.92 -11.18
CA GLU A 104 -0.07 9.23 -10.79
C GLU A 104 1.22 9.56 -11.57
N LYS A 105 2.14 8.60 -11.70
CA LYS A 105 3.35 8.74 -12.51
C LYS A 105 3.04 9.08 -13.98
N GLN A 106 2.06 8.41 -14.58
CA GLN A 106 1.62 8.71 -15.96
C GLN A 106 1.02 10.12 -16.08
N THR A 107 0.24 10.54 -15.09
CA THR A 107 -0.34 11.88 -15.04
C THR A 107 0.74 12.94 -14.98
N GLU A 108 1.77 12.75 -14.15
CA GLU A 108 2.93 13.65 -14.09
C GLU A 108 3.72 13.70 -15.41
N SER A 109 3.94 12.56 -16.07
CA SER A 109 4.63 12.55 -17.36
C SER A 109 3.84 13.27 -18.46
N ASN A 110 2.52 13.12 -18.47
CA ASN A 110 1.65 13.79 -19.45
C ASN A 110 1.63 15.32 -19.22
N ASN A 111 1.59 15.76 -17.96
CA ASN A 111 1.64 17.18 -17.62
C ASN A 111 2.98 17.83 -18.01
N LYS A 112 4.11 17.13 -17.85
CA LYS A 112 5.43 17.62 -18.29
C LYS A 112 5.50 17.83 -19.81
N ASN A 113 4.84 16.98 -20.58
CA ASN A 113 4.80 17.07 -22.05
C ASN A 113 3.92 18.23 -22.55
N GLN A 114 2.93 18.67 -21.77
CA GLN A 114 2.16 19.87 -22.10
C GLN A 114 2.93 21.16 -21.80
N SER A 115 3.63 21.23 -20.66
CA SER A 115 4.42 22.41 -20.26
C SER A 115 5.63 22.69 -21.16
N SER A 116 6.17 21.69 -21.87
CA SER A 116 7.25 21.86 -22.85
C SER A 116 6.76 22.23 -24.26
N SER A 117 5.45 22.18 -24.52
CA SER A 117 4.85 22.54 -25.82
C SER A 117 4.39 24.01 -25.92
N SER A 118 4.47 24.76 -24.82
CA SER A 118 4.02 26.17 -24.74
C SER A 118 5.14 27.22 -24.80
N ILE A 119 6.37 26.84 -25.12
CA ILE A 119 7.41 27.80 -25.53
C ILE A 119 7.45 27.79 -27.05
N ALA A 120 6.57 28.58 -27.68
CA ALA A 120 6.77 28.97 -29.07
C ALA A 120 8.11 29.73 -29.15
N PRO A 121 8.92 29.56 -30.21
CA PRO A 121 10.08 30.42 -30.41
C PRO A 121 9.54 31.83 -30.61
N ASP A 122 9.95 32.74 -29.73
CA ASP A 122 9.72 34.17 -29.91
C ASP A 122 10.43 34.59 -31.20
N SER A 123 9.66 34.63 -32.27
CA SER A 123 10.05 35.25 -33.52
C SER A 123 9.85 36.76 -33.37
N THR A 124 10.85 37.45 -32.87
CA THR A 124 11.05 38.86 -33.20
C THR A 124 12.36 39.00 -33.97
N LEU A 125 12.16 39.12 -35.29
CA LEU A 125 13.05 39.75 -36.23
C LEU A 125 13.17 41.25 -35.92
N GLU A 126 14.35 41.78 -36.27
CA GLU A 126 14.81 43.19 -36.27
C GLU A 126 15.33 43.78 -34.96
#